data_AF-A0A529QMI9-F1
#
_entry.id   AF-A0A529QMI9-F1
#
_cell.length_a   1.000
_cell.length_b   1.000
_cell.length_c   1.000
_cell.angle_alpha   90.00
_cell.angle_beta   90.00
_cell.angle_gamma   90.00
#
_symmetry.space_group_name_H-M   'P 1'
#
loop_
_entity.id
_entity.type
_entity.pdbx_description
1 polymer ?
#
loop_
_entity_poly.entity_id
_entity_poly.type
_entity_poly.pdbx_seq_one_letter_code
_entity_poly.pdbx_strand_id
1 'polypeptide(L)' 'MGRDKIKEDEDRYLIERKGNFHYKRRVPLKIAHLDKRAPHVRVSLKTSDRKLARRKRDLLE' A
#
# COMPACT_ATOMS: atom_id res chain seq x y z
N MET A 1 4.22 -23.47 16.04
CA MET A 1 4.48 -22.12 15.51
C MET A 1 3.29 -21.75 14.62
N GLY A 2 2.52 -20.75 15.03
CA GLY A 2 1.18 -20.47 14.50
C GLY A 2 1.22 -20.15 13.01
N ARG A 3 0.36 -20.83 12.24
CA ARG A 3 -0.08 -20.37 10.92
C ARG A 3 -1.01 -19.19 11.16
N ASP A 4 -0.43 -18.00 11.27
CA ASP A 4 -1.21 -16.77 11.25
C ASP A 4 -1.98 -16.71 9.94
N LYS A 5 -3.30 -16.86 10.09
CA LYS A 5 -4.30 -16.78 9.03
C LYS A 5 -3.95 -15.66 8.08
N ILE A 6 -3.91 -16.00 6.80
CA ILE A 6 -4.10 -15.10 5.66
C ILE A 6 -5.49 -14.49 5.83
N LYS A 7 -5.64 -13.57 6.80
CA LYS A 7 -6.73 -12.59 6.78
C LYS A 7 -6.38 -11.73 5.59
N GLU A 8 -7.26 -11.78 4.60
CA GLU A 8 -7.29 -10.91 3.43
C GLU A 8 -6.58 -9.60 3.76
N ASP A 9 -5.48 -9.42 3.06
CA ASP A 9 -4.46 -8.39 3.26
C ASP A 9 -5.07 -7.06 2.74
N GLU A 10 -6.22 -6.67 3.26
CA GLU A 10 -6.98 -5.51 2.80
C GLU A 10 -6.26 -4.21 3.16
N ASP A 11 -5.38 -4.27 4.17
CA ASP A 11 -4.43 -3.22 4.56
C ASP A 11 -3.01 -3.48 4.00
N ARG A 12 -2.84 -4.44 3.06
CA ARG A 12 -1.56 -4.68 2.41
C ARG A 12 -1.10 -3.40 1.75
N TYR A 13 0.15 -3.03 2.03
CA TYR A 13 0.78 -1.80 1.56
C TYR A 13 0.24 -0.50 2.19
N LEU A 14 -0.67 -0.54 3.17
CA LEU A 14 -1.11 0.63 3.92
C LEU A 14 -0.31 0.76 5.23
N ILE A 15 0.23 1.95 5.48
CA ILE A 15 1.03 2.27 6.66
C ILE A 15 0.45 3.51 7.30
N GLU A 16 -0.02 3.40 8.55
CA GLU A 16 -0.42 4.57 9.33
C GLU A 16 0.82 5.23 9.97
N ARG A 17 0.97 6.54 9.78
CA ARG A 17 2.04 7.37 10.35
C ARG A 17 1.44 8.70 10.78
N LYS A 18 1.60 9.06 12.06
CA LYS A 18 1.07 10.31 12.64
C LYS A 18 -0.43 10.50 12.33
N GLY A 19 -1.22 9.44 12.47
CA GLY A 19 -2.65 9.45 12.15
C GLY A 19 -2.97 9.57 10.65
N ASN A 20 -2.00 9.41 9.75
CA ASN A 20 -2.22 9.44 8.30
C ASN A 20 -1.78 8.13 7.64
N PHE A 21 -2.64 7.56 6.80
CA PHE A 21 -2.35 6.43 5.96
C PHE A 21 -1.43 6.81 4.79
N HIS A 22 -0.49 5.93 4.53
CA HIS A 22 0.48 5.99 3.46
C HIS A 22 0.43 4.67 2.70
N TYR A 23 0.31 4.74 1.39
CA TYR A 23 0.46 3.60 0.51
C TYR A 23 1.92 3.40 0.18
N LYS A 24 2.48 2.23 0.49
CA LYS A 24 3.84 1.83 0.17
C LYS A 24 3.84 0.46 -0.49
N ARG A 25 4.04 0.44 -1.80
CA ARG A 25 4.16 -0.77 -2.61
C ARG A 25 5.58 -0.89 -3.16
N ARG A 26 6.13 -2.11 -3.13
CA ARG A 26 7.37 -2.41 -3.86
C ARG A 26 7.00 -2.76 -5.29
N VAL A 27 7.63 -2.10 -6.26
CA VAL A 27 7.46 -2.47 -7.67
C VAL A 27 8.35 -3.68 -7.95
N PRO A 28 7.79 -4.80 -8.46
CA PRO A 28 8.60 -5.95 -8.86
C PRO A 28 9.65 -5.53 -9.90
N LEU A 29 10.90 -5.96 -9.72
CA LEU A 29 12.03 -5.61 -10.60
C LEU A 29 11.76 -5.92 -12.08
N LYS A 30 10.96 -6.96 -12.35
CA LYS A 30 10.54 -7.35 -13.71
C LYS A 30 9.76 -6.25 -14.44
N ILE A 31 8.96 -5.45 -13.73
CA ILE A 31 8.18 -4.35 -14.30
C ILE A 31 8.72 -2.97 -13.90
N ALA A 32 9.77 -2.92 -13.07
CA ALA A 32 10.41 -1.69 -12.63
C ALA A 32 10.96 -0.86 -13.80
N HIS A 33 11.31 -1.51 -14.92
CA HIS A 33 11.75 -0.81 -16.13
C HIS A 33 10.59 -0.11 -16.87
N LEU A 34 9.35 -0.56 -16.66
CA LEU A 34 8.14 0.00 -17.29
C LEU A 34 7.49 1.07 -16.41
N ASP A 35 7.66 0.98 -15.09
CA ASP A 35 7.06 1.89 -14.12
C ASP A 35 8.09 2.90 -13.59
N LYS A 36 7.93 4.18 -13.97
CA LYS A 36 8.79 5.29 -13.53
C LYS A 36 8.80 5.53 -12.00
N ARG A 37 7.88 4.90 -11.25
CA ARG A 37 7.78 4.98 -9.78
C ARG A 37 8.56 3.85 -9.10
N ALA A 38 9.27 3.04 -9.87
CA ALA A 38 10.26 2.11 -9.35
C ALA A 38 11.39 2.85 -8.61
N PRO A 39 12.03 2.22 -7.60
CA PRO A 39 11.76 0.86 -7.12
C PRO A 39 10.60 0.78 -6.10
N HIS A 40 10.26 1.89 -5.45
CA HIS A 40 9.30 1.93 -4.34
C HIS A 40 8.25 3.03 -4.56
N VAL A 41 7.00 2.62 -4.76
CA VAL A 41 5.86 3.55 -4.79
C VAL A 41 5.53 3.95 -3.36
N ARG A 42 5.66 5.23 -3.04
CA ARG A 42 5.25 5.81 -1.75
C ARG A 42 4.29 6.96 -2.02
N VAL A 43 3.04 6.79 -1.62
CA VAL A 43 2.00 7.80 -1.78
C VAL A 43 1.38 8.09 -0.43
N SER A 44 1.43 9.35 0.02
CA SER A 44 0.69 9.78 1.19
C SER A 44 -0.80 9.84 0.85
N LEU A 45 -1.62 9.04 1.53
CA LEU A 45 -3.07 9.07 1.31
C LEU A 45 -3.75 10.20 2.10
N LYS A 46 -3.00 10.87 3.00
CA LYS A 46 -3.43 12.03 3.82
C LYS A 46 -4.83 11.82 4.40
N THR A 47 -5.07 10.62 4.91
CA THR A 47 -6.35 10.21 5.47
C THR A 47 -6.09 9.39 6.70
N SER A 48 -6.91 9.56 7.72
CA SER A 48 -6.86 8.79 8.97
C SER A 48 -7.85 7.63 8.96
N ASP A 49 -8.60 7.46 7.87
CA ASP A 49 -9.63 6.44 7.72
C ASP A 49 -9.14 5.28 6.87
N ARG A 50 -9.18 4.07 7.42
CA ARG A 50 -8.80 2.83 6.71
C ARG A 50 -9.66 2.60 5.46
N LYS A 51 -10.97 2.86 5.54
CA LYS A 51 -11.88 2.73 4.38
C LYS A 51 -11.53 3.70 3.25
N LEU A 52 -11.20 4.95 3.57
CA LEU A 52 -10.76 5.92 2.57
C LEU A 52 -9.38 5.59 2.02
N ALA A 53 -8.47 5.13 2.87
CA ALA A 53 -7.16 4.66 2.45
C ALA A 53 -7.26 3.50 1.46
N ARG A 54 -8.18 2.56 1.71
CA ARG A 54 -8.46 1.43 0.80
C ARG A 54 -9.04 1.88 -0.54
N ARG A 55 -10.02 2.80 -0.55
CA ARG A 55 -10.53 3.39 -1.82
C ARG A 55 -9.45 4.13 -2.59
N LYS A 56 -8.63 4.94 -1.92
CA LYS A 56 -7.53 5.66 -2.58
C LYS A 56 -6.45 4.72 -3.10
N ARG A 57 -6.22 3.59 -2.43
CA ARG A 57 -5.36 2.50 -2.91
C ARG A 57 -5.92 1.87 -4.18
N ASP A 58 -7.22 1.57 -4.19
CA ASP A 58 -7.92 0.97 -5.33
C ASP A 58 -7.78 1.85 -6.60
N LEU A 59 -7.84 3.17 -6.44
CA LEU A 59 -7.58 4.13 -7.52
C LEU A 59 -6.12 4.18 -8.00
N LEU A 60 -5.17 3.59 -7.27
CA LEU A 60 -3.74 3.59 -7.58
C LEU A 60 -3.23 2.24 -8.10
N GLU A 61 -4.04 1.19 -7.97
CA GLU A 61 -3.79 -0.13 -8.56
C GLU A 61 -4.22 -0.13 -10.03
#